data_AF-A0A4Q5SRS1-F1
#
_entry.id   AF-A0A4Q5SRS1-F1
#
_cell.length_a   1.000
_cell.length_b   1.000
_cell.length_c   1.000
_cell.angle_alpha   90.00
_cell.angle_beta   90.00
_cell.angle_gamma   90.00
#
_symmetry.space_group_name_H-M   'P 1'
#
loop_
_entity.id
_entity.type
_entity.pdbx_description
1 polymer ?
#
loop_
_entity_poly.entity_id
_entity_poly.type
_entity_poly.pdbx_seq_one_letter_code
_entity_poly.pdbx_strand_id
1 'polypeptide(L)'
;MKIVILLFQSLTLLACSGSDPIATPKEGNGNTAATMETPAGASSGPARGHYEGVFSNGMKETYLSFDVSKDGKEVRNLTFKGWWYCDRRLTQERGIGPKKGFAISANKVDGVVSEPENGGASAVRFELHGTFSGNKASGTFRMNINGLGCDTYVLNWTANRK
;
A
#
# COMPACT_ATOMS: atom_id res chain seq x y z
N MET A 1 -26.58 33.70 6.67
CA MET A 1 -26.35 32.28 6.99
C MET A 1 -27.39 31.47 6.21
N LYS A 2 -27.01 30.92 5.05
CA LYS A 2 -27.95 30.23 4.13
C LYS A 2 -27.88 28.73 4.40
N ILE A 3 -28.98 28.17 4.87
CA ILE A 3 -29.19 26.75 5.13
C ILE A 3 -29.48 26.06 3.80
N VAL A 4 -28.63 25.12 3.41
CA VAL A 4 -28.81 24.26 2.24
C VAL A 4 -29.40 22.94 2.73
N ILE A 5 -30.65 22.69 2.35
CA ILE A 5 -31.37 21.43 2.60
C ILE A 5 -31.03 20.48 1.46
N LEU A 6 -30.36 19.36 1.75
CA LEU A 6 -30.15 18.27 0.81
C LEU A 6 -31.09 17.11 1.17
N LEU A 7 -32.10 16.92 0.33
CA LEU A 7 -32.96 15.74 0.29
C LEU A 7 -32.17 14.58 -0.35
N PHE A 8 -31.90 13.53 0.43
CA PHE A 8 -31.40 12.25 -0.09
C PHE A 8 -32.59 11.30 -0.22
N GLN A 9 -32.96 10.96 -1.45
CA GLN A 9 -33.96 9.93 -1.74
C GLN A 9 -33.32 8.55 -1.78
N SER A 10 -33.95 7.63 -1.05
CA SER A 10 -33.66 6.20 -1.01
C SER A 10 -34.05 5.53 -2.32
N LEU A 11 -33.16 4.69 -2.87
CA LEU A 11 -33.48 3.78 -3.97
C LEU A 11 -33.17 2.34 -3.52
N THR A 12 -34.23 1.56 -3.36
CA THR A 12 -34.24 0.11 -3.08
C THR A 12 -34.59 -0.70 -4.33
N LEU A 13 -34.26 -2.01 -4.28
CA LEU A 13 -34.54 -3.12 -5.21
C LEU A 13 -33.42 -3.33 -6.26
N LEU A 14 -32.88 -4.53 -6.47
CA LEU A 14 -33.60 -5.75 -6.83
C LEU A 14 -32.76 -7.02 -6.53
N ALA A 15 -33.37 -8.08 -5.99
CA ALA A 15 -32.80 -9.42 -5.87
C ALA A 15 -33.23 -10.26 -7.08
N CYS A 16 -32.31 -11.02 -7.68
CA CYS A 16 -32.62 -12.14 -8.57
C CYS A 16 -31.91 -13.40 -8.05
N SER A 17 -32.72 -14.32 -7.53
CA SER A 17 -32.36 -15.71 -7.30
C SER A 17 -32.51 -16.47 -8.62
N GLY A 18 -31.43 -17.08 -9.11
CA GLY A 18 -31.45 -18.02 -10.22
C GLY A 18 -30.76 -19.31 -9.79
N SER A 19 -31.55 -20.36 -9.61
CA SER A 19 -31.08 -21.72 -9.34
C SER A 19 -31.20 -22.52 -10.64
N ASP A 20 -30.08 -22.78 -11.31
CA ASP A 20 -30.04 -23.67 -12.47
C ASP A 20 -29.55 -25.08 -12.08
N PRO A 21 -30.09 -26.14 -12.72
CA PRO A 21 -29.84 -27.53 -12.34
C PRO A 21 -28.48 -28.07 -12.77
N ILE A 22 -27.98 -28.99 -11.95
CA ILE A 22 -26.77 -29.80 -12.14
C ILE A 22 -26.88 -30.62 -13.42
N ALA A 23 -25.97 -30.38 -14.37
CA ALA A 23 -25.67 -31.26 -15.48
C ALA A 23 -24.28 -31.87 -15.29
N THR A 24 -24.22 -33.19 -15.15
CA THR A 24 -23.00 -34.00 -15.19
C THR A 24 -22.36 -34.02 -16.59
N PRO A 25 -21.03 -33.84 -16.72
CA PRO A 25 -20.32 -34.20 -17.95
C PRO A 25 -19.70 -35.59 -17.86
N LYS A 26 -19.90 -36.36 -18.93
CA LYS A 26 -19.20 -37.60 -19.28
C LYS A 26 -17.70 -37.38 -19.45
N GLU A 27 -16.97 -38.41 -19.06
CA GLU A 27 -15.57 -38.69 -19.35
C GLU A 27 -15.27 -38.63 -20.87
N GLY A 28 -14.25 -37.87 -21.26
CA GLY A 28 -13.83 -37.66 -22.65
C GLY A 28 -12.45 -37.00 -22.72
N ASN A 29 -11.49 -37.80 -23.17
CA ASN A 29 -10.07 -37.55 -23.40
C ASN A 29 -9.77 -36.36 -24.37
N GLY A 30 -8.72 -35.57 -24.07
CA GLY A 30 -7.97 -34.82 -25.09
C GLY A 30 -7.90 -33.29 -24.96
N ASN A 31 -6.65 -32.82 -24.82
CA ASN A 31 -6.10 -31.51 -25.26
C ASN A 31 -6.17 -30.30 -24.31
N THR A 32 -4.97 -30.00 -23.79
CA THR A 32 -4.34 -28.67 -23.74
C THR A 32 -5.17 -27.56 -23.12
N ALA A 33 -4.97 -27.38 -21.80
CA ALA A 33 -5.35 -26.18 -21.08
C ALA A 33 -4.72 -24.94 -21.76
N ALA A 34 -5.53 -24.23 -22.53
CA ALA A 34 -5.23 -22.88 -22.96
C ALA A 34 -5.31 -21.99 -21.72
N THR A 35 -4.15 -21.75 -21.11
CA THR A 35 -3.94 -20.61 -20.21
C THR A 35 -4.31 -19.35 -20.99
N MET A 36 -5.48 -18.78 -20.71
CA MET A 36 -5.77 -17.40 -21.05
C MET A 36 -4.87 -16.52 -20.16
N GLU A 37 -3.62 -16.33 -20.59
CA GLU A 37 -2.83 -15.19 -20.14
C GLU A 37 -3.57 -13.94 -20.62
N THR A 38 -4.24 -13.28 -19.69
CA THR A 38 -4.64 -11.89 -19.87
C THR A 38 -3.39 -11.13 -20.29
N PRO A 39 -3.39 -10.34 -21.38
CA PRO A 39 -2.23 -9.58 -21.78
C PRO A 39 -1.90 -8.66 -20.61
N ALA A 40 -0.76 -8.89 -19.96
CA ALA A 40 -0.18 -7.95 -19.02
C ALA A 40 0.08 -6.68 -19.83
N GLY A 41 -0.89 -5.76 -19.82
CA GLY A 41 -0.75 -4.44 -20.41
C GLY A 41 0.56 -3.89 -19.87
N ALA A 42 1.51 -3.63 -20.78
CA ALA A 42 2.89 -3.30 -20.48
C ALA A 42 2.92 -2.27 -19.35
N SER A 43 3.12 -2.75 -18.13
CA SER A 43 3.15 -1.91 -16.94
C SER A 43 4.46 -1.15 -17.06
N SER A 44 4.36 0.10 -17.50
CA SER A 44 5.50 1.01 -17.48
C SER A 44 6.03 0.98 -16.04
N GLY A 45 7.25 0.48 -15.87
CA GLY A 45 7.86 0.31 -14.55
C GLY A 45 7.93 1.63 -13.77
N PRO A 46 8.42 1.58 -12.52
CA PRO A 46 8.50 2.76 -11.66
C PRO A 46 9.18 3.93 -12.39
N ALA A 47 8.52 5.08 -12.45
CA ALA A 47 9.15 6.28 -12.97
C ALA A 47 10.17 6.80 -11.95
N ARG A 48 11.45 6.86 -12.31
CA ARG A 48 12.51 7.38 -11.42
C ARG A 48 12.21 8.78 -10.89
N GLY A 49 12.66 9.09 -9.67
CA GLY A 49 12.55 10.43 -9.06
C GLY A 49 11.72 10.44 -7.79
N HIS A 50 11.31 11.64 -7.39
CA HIS A 50 10.66 11.88 -6.10
C HIS A 50 9.16 11.57 -6.14
N TYR A 51 8.67 10.90 -5.10
CA TYR A 51 7.27 10.62 -4.87
C TYR A 51 6.83 11.20 -3.53
N GLU A 52 5.62 11.77 -3.54
CA GLU A 52 4.92 12.11 -2.30
C GLU A 52 3.61 11.33 -2.25
N GLY A 53 3.37 10.76 -1.08
CA GLY A 53 2.21 9.96 -0.76
C GLY A 53 1.39 10.53 0.39
N VAL A 54 0.09 10.24 0.31
CA VAL A 54 -0.91 10.56 1.32
C VAL A 54 -1.54 9.27 1.82
N PHE A 55 -1.94 9.27 3.09
CA PHE A 55 -2.60 8.14 3.72
C PHE A 55 -4.11 8.30 3.70
N SER A 56 -4.85 7.24 3.34
CA SER A 56 -6.32 7.26 3.30
C SER A 56 -6.97 6.92 4.65
N ASN A 57 -6.28 6.16 5.49
CA ASN A 57 -6.71 5.77 6.84
C ASN A 57 -5.79 6.35 7.94
N GLY A 58 -4.87 7.24 7.58
CA GLY A 58 -4.04 7.97 8.52
C GLY A 58 -4.75 9.21 9.07
N MET A 59 -4.17 9.82 10.10
CA MET A 59 -4.62 11.13 10.57
C MET A 59 -4.25 12.24 9.58
N LYS A 60 -4.95 13.38 9.69
CA LYS A 60 -4.64 14.57 8.87
C LYS A 60 -3.16 14.94 8.97
N GLU A 61 -2.62 15.47 7.87
CA GLU A 61 -1.22 15.91 7.75
C GLU A 61 -0.18 14.79 7.90
N THR A 62 -0.60 13.53 7.76
CA THR A 62 0.30 12.36 7.66
C THR A 62 0.69 12.15 6.20
N TYR A 63 1.98 12.06 5.90
CA TYR A 63 2.48 11.84 4.55
C TYR A 63 3.70 10.93 4.52
N LEU A 64 3.90 10.33 3.35
CA LEU A 64 5.04 9.48 3.00
C LEU A 64 5.80 10.17 1.87
N SER A 65 7.12 10.20 1.93
CA SER A 65 7.96 10.78 0.87
C SER A 65 9.12 9.84 0.59
N PHE A 66 9.48 9.64 -0.68
CA PHE A 66 10.57 8.74 -1.05
C PHE A 66 11.08 9.02 -2.46
N ASP A 67 12.26 8.49 -2.76
CA ASP A 67 12.85 8.53 -4.09
C ASP A 67 12.88 7.13 -4.71
N VAL A 68 12.55 7.03 -5.99
CA VAL A 68 12.85 5.87 -6.82
C VAL A 68 14.19 6.09 -7.52
N SER A 69 15.11 5.14 -7.36
CA SER A 69 16.45 5.17 -7.94
C SER A 69 16.43 5.34 -9.47
N LYS A 70 17.56 5.80 -10.04
CA LYS A 70 17.67 6.09 -11.49
C LYS A 70 17.36 4.89 -12.39
N ASP A 71 17.67 3.68 -11.91
CA ASP A 71 17.41 2.41 -12.59
C ASP A 71 16.02 1.82 -12.29
N GLY A 72 15.22 2.47 -11.44
CA GLY A 72 13.87 2.02 -11.09
C GLY A 72 13.82 0.79 -10.18
N LYS A 73 14.94 0.41 -9.56
CA LYS A 73 15.07 -0.85 -8.80
C LYS A 73 15.04 -0.68 -7.29
N GLU A 74 14.96 0.54 -6.78
CA GLU A 74 15.00 0.76 -5.34
C GLU A 74 14.19 1.99 -4.90
N VAL A 75 13.50 1.85 -3.78
CA VAL A 75 12.96 2.96 -2.99
C VAL A 75 14.02 3.38 -1.96
N ARG A 76 14.38 4.65 -1.95
CA ARG A 76 15.38 5.24 -1.03
C ARG A 76 14.83 6.49 -0.37
N ASN A 77 15.52 6.97 0.67
CA ASN A 77 15.18 8.21 1.39
C ASN A 77 13.70 8.23 1.85
N LEU A 78 13.15 7.07 2.19
CA LEU A 78 11.79 6.96 2.68
C LEU A 78 11.67 7.79 3.95
N THR A 79 10.71 8.72 3.99
CA THR A 79 10.43 9.57 5.13
C THR A 79 8.95 9.51 5.46
N PHE A 80 8.65 9.16 6.69
CA PHE A 80 7.33 9.25 7.28
C PHE A 80 7.26 10.48 8.17
N LYS A 81 6.25 11.31 7.94
CA LYS A 81 5.79 12.31 8.92
C LYS A 81 4.33 12.04 9.20
N GLY A 82 3.98 12.01 10.47
CA GLY A 82 2.61 11.70 10.85
C GLY A 82 2.50 11.38 12.31
N TRP A 83 1.60 10.48 12.63
CA TRP A 83 1.28 10.15 14.00
C TRP A 83 1.40 8.65 14.25
N TRP A 84 1.73 8.32 15.49
CA TRP A 84 1.85 6.95 15.97
C TRP A 84 1.55 6.89 17.46
N TYR A 85 1.12 5.73 17.92
CA TYR A 85 0.86 5.48 19.33
C TYR A 85 2.09 4.86 19.97
N CYS A 86 2.62 5.46 21.04
CA CYS A 86 3.66 4.89 21.89
C CYS A 86 3.10 4.75 23.30
N ASP A 87 3.06 3.53 23.84
CA ASP A 87 2.46 3.22 25.15
C ASP A 87 1.07 3.86 25.33
N ARG A 88 0.22 3.69 24.30
CA ARG A 88 -1.16 4.25 24.21
C ARG A 88 -1.24 5.77 24.12
N ARG A 89 -0.12 6.49 24.09
CA ARG A 89 -0.08 7.94 23.87
C ARG A 89 0.12 8.23 22.40
N LEU A 90 -0.73 9.08 21.86
CA LEU A 90 -0.56 9.56 20.50
C LEU A 90 0.55 10.61 20.45
N THR A 91 1.54 10.38 19.61
CA THR A 91 2.67 11.28 19.40
C THR A 91 2.83 11.59 17.91
N GLN A 92 3.45 12.72 17.61
CA GLN A 92 3.71 13.13 16.24
C GLN A 92 5.17 12.89 15.90
N GLU A 93 5.41 12.18 14.81
CA GLU A 93 6.72 12.00 14.20
C GLU A 93 6.91 13.05 13.11
N ARG A 94 8.06 13.75 13.13
CA ARG A 94 8.35 14.92 12.30
C ARG A 94 9.14 14.60 11.03
N GLY A 95 9.62 13.38 10.89
CA GLY A 95 10.35 12.93 9.72
C GLY A 95 11.34 11.86 10.11
N ILE A 96 10.94 10.59 9.96
CA ILE A 96 11.79 9.44 10.23
C ILE A 96 11.72 8.46 9.06
N GLY A 97 12.81 7.71 8.88
CA GLY A 97 12.91 6.72 7.84
C GLY A 97 14.08 5.76 8.07
N PRO A 98 14.08 4.60 7.40
CA PRO A 98 15.23 3.75 7.37
C PRO A 98 16.37 4.39 6.56
N LYS A 99 17.61 4.17 7.00
CA LYS A 99 18.82 4.47 6.24
C LYS A 99 18.98 3.55 5.04
N LYS A 100 18.52 2.30 5.16
CA LYS A 100 18.49 1.36 4.02
C LYS A 100 17.27 1.59 3.14
N GLY A 101 17.45 1.38 1.84
CA GLY A 101 16.35 1.37 0.88
C GLY A 101 15.62 0.01 0.82
N PHE A 102 14.58 -0.03 -0.01
CA PHE A 102 13.79 -1.22 -0.31
C PHE A 102 13.95 -1.57 -1.78
N ALA A 103 14.23 -2.83 -2.09
CA ALA A 103 14.30 -3.29 -3.47
C ALA A 103 12.92 -3.25 -4.14
N ILE A 104 12.91 -2.88 -5.43
CA ILE A 104 11.76 -2.97 -6.30
C ILE A 104 11.97 -4.13 -7.26
N SER A 105 11.01 -5.06 -7.29
CA SER A 105 11.00 -6.19 -8.21
C SER A 105 9.60 -6.37 -8.81
N ALA A 106 9.52 -6.63 -10.12
CA ALA A 106 8.25 -6.77 -10.84
C ALA A 106 7.25 -5.62 -10.57
N ASN A 107 7.74 -4.38 -10.53
CA ASN A 107 6.98 -3.16 -10.21
C ASN A 107 6.34 -3.16 -8.80
N LYS A 108 6.89 -3.94 -7.87
CA LYS A 108 6.45 -4.03 -6.48
C LYS A 108 7.59 -3.79 -5.50
N VAL A 109 7.26 -3.19 -4.39
CA VAL A 109 8.08 -3.18 -3.18
C VAL A 109 7.35 -4.02 -2.13
N ASP A 110 8.07 -4.94 -1.52
CA ASP A 110 7.61 -5.79 -0.42
C ASP A 110 8.84 -6.02 0.46
N GLY A 111 8.93 -5.27 1.55
CA GLY A 111 10.14 -5.30 2.35
C GLY A 111 9.98 -4.74 3.75
N VAL A 112 10.92 -5.18 4.59
CA VAL A 112 11.02 -4.81 5.98
C VAL A 112 12.47 -4.42 6.27
N VAL A 113 12.67 -3.24 6.84
CA VAL A 113 13.96 -2.79 7.37
C VAL A 113 13.82 -2.62 8.88
N SER A 114 14.75 -3.17 9.65
CA SER A 114 14.84 -2.93 11.10
C SER A 114 16.14 -2.22 11.43
N GLU A 115 16.08 -1.22 12.29
CA GLU A 115 17.24 -0.44 12.71
C GLU A 115 17.35 -0.39 14.24
N PRO A 116 18.42 -0.95 14.84
CA PRO A 116 19.55 -1.61 14.18
C PRO A 116 19.16 -2.98 13.56
N GLU A 117 19.98 -3.48 12.63
CA GLU A 117 19.67 -4.68 11.81
C GLU A 117 19.51 -5.97 12.63
N ASN A 118 20.24 -6.07 13.74
CA ASN A 118 20.12 -7.17 14.69
C ASN A 118 18.89 -7.04 15.62
N GLY A 119 18.07 -6.01 15.42
CA GLY A 119 16.87 -5.76 16.20
C GLY A 119 17.16 -5.30 17.62
N GLY A 120 16.25 -5.61 18.53
CA GLY A 120 16.28 -5.17 19.92
C GLY A 120 14.97 -4.49 20.34
N ALA A 121 14.81 -4.28 21.65
CA ALA A 121 13.59 -3.70 22.21
C ALA A 121 13.30 -2.30 21.64
N SER A 122 14.34 -1.51 21.39
CA SER A 122 14.22 -0.15 20.83
C SER A 122 14.41 -0.09 19.31
N ALA A 123 14.49 -1.23 18.61
CA ALA A 123 14.69 -1.22 17.17
C ALA A 123 13.45 -0.70 16.45
N VAL A 124 13.65 0.24 15.53
CA VAL A 124 12.60 0.77 14.67
C VAL A 124 12.46 -0.15 13.47
N ARG A 125 11.27 -0.70 13.29
CA ARG A 125 10.93 -1.56 12.16
C ARG A 125 10.06 -0.76 11.18
N PHE A 126 10.51 -0.68 9.95
CA PHE A 126 9.82 -0.08 8.82
C PHE A 126 9.38 -1.18 7.86
N GLU A 127 8.09 -1.25 7.59
CA GLU A 127 7.49 -2.20 6.67
C GLU A 127 6.81 -1.42 5.54
N LEU A 128 7.22 -1.69 4.31
CA LEU A 128 6.72 -1.01 3.12
C LEU A 128 6.30 -2.04 2.09
N HIS A 129 5.02 -1.97 1.71
CA HIS A 129 4.45 -2.75 0.63
C HIS A 129 3.85 -1.81 -0.39
N GLY A 130 3.98 -2.11 -1.68
CA GLY A 130 3.34 -1.30 -2.70
C GLY A 130 3.58 -1.77 -4.12
N THR A 131 2.81 -1.16 -5.02
CA THR A 131 2.87 -1.40 -6.46
C THR A 131 3.06 -0.09 -7.20
N PHE A 132 3.79 -0.13 -8.30
CA PHE A 132 4.08 1.01 -9.17
C PHE A 132 3.37 0.87 -10.51
N SER A 133 2.82 1.98 -10.99
CA SER A 133 2.23 2.11 -12.32
C SER A 133 2.63 3.46 -12.90
N GLY A 134 3.79 3.50 -13.55
CA GLY A 134 4.42 4.72 -14.05
C GLY A 134 4.64 5.77 -12.95
N ASN A 135 3.97 6.92 -13.07
CA ASN A 135 4.08 8.05 -12.13
C ASN A 135 3.23 7.88 -10.86
N LYS A 136 2.54 6.75 -10.69
CA LYS A 136 1.69 6.48 -9.52
C LYS A 136 2.20 5.27 -8.77
N ALA A 137 1.98 5.27 -7.46
CA ALA A 137 2.21 4.11 -6.61
C ALA A 137 1.16 4.04 -5.50
N SER A 138 0.91 2.85 -4.98
CA SER A 138 0.03 2.67 -3.82
C SER A 138 0.41 1.42 -3.04
N GLY A 139 0.04 1.37 -1.77
CA GLY A 139 0.32 0.22 -0.93
C GLY A 139 0.07 0.47 0.55
N THR A 140 0.85 -0.22 1.38
CA THR A 140 0.77 -0.10 2.84
C THR A 140 2.11 0.24 3.46
N PHE A 141 2.07 0.89 4.62
CA PHE A 141 3.21 1.26 5.41
C PHE A 141 2.91 0.97 6.88
N ARG A 142 3.89 0.43 7.60
CA ARG A 142 3.84 0.34 9.06
C ARG A 142 5.21 0.67 9.62
N MET A 143 5.21 1.44 10.69
CA MET A 143 6.39 1.70 11.50
C MET A 143 6.09 1.33 12.95
N ASN A 144 6.97 0.55 13.57
CA ASN A 144 6.80 0.13 14.96
C ASN A 144 8.12 0.00 15.72
N ILE A 145 8.05 0.18 17.05
CA ILE A 145 9.11 -0.16 18.02
C ILE A 145 8.47 -1.04 19.10
N ASN A 146 8.75 -2.34 19.08
CA ASN A 146 8.06 -3.31 19.92
C ASN A 146 8.26 -3.06 21.42
N GLY A 147 9.48 -2.77 21.86
CA GLY A 147 9.80 -2.61 23.28
C GLY A 147 9.34 -1.28 23.89
N LEU A 148 8.91 -0.33 23.06
CA LEU A 148 8.35 0.96 23.50
C LEU A 148 6.84 1.06 23.21
N GLY A 149 6.23 -0.04 22.76
CA GLY A 149 4.81 -0.06 22.37
C GLY A 149 4.47 0.99 21.31
N CYS A 150 5.43 1.36 20.45
CA CYS A 150 5.23 2.36 19.40
C CYS A 150 4.72 1.69 18.12
N ASP A 151 3.62 2.17 17.54
CA ASP A 151 3.06 1.64 16.29
C ASP A 151 2.23 2.70 15.54
N THR A 152 2.41 2.78 14.23
CA THR A 152 1.52 3.54 13.33
C THR A 152 0.22 2.80 13.02
N TYR A 153 0.17 1.49 13.31
CA TYR A 153 -0.67 0.51 12.63
C TYR A 153 -0.39 0.47 11.13
N VAL A 154 -1.11 -0.38 10.40
CA VAL A 154 -1.01 -0.45 8.95
C VAL A 154 -1.73 0.74 8.32
N LEU A 155 -0.98 1.58 7.64
CA LEU A 155 -1.47 2.74 6.93
C LEU A 155 -1.48 2.48 5.42
N ASN A 156 -2.61 2.76 4.76
CA ASN A 156 -2.80 2.65 3.32
C ASN A 156 -2.41 3.96 2.66
N TRP A 157 -1.47 3.91 1.71
CA TRP A 157 -0.97 5.09 1.02
C TRP A 157 -1.19 5.04 -0.48
N THR A 158 -1.28 6.23 -1.07
CA THR A 158 -1.18 6.46 -2.51
C THR A 158 -0.18 7.58 -2.74
N ALA A 159 0.64 7.47 -3.78
CA ALA A 159 1.69 8.42 -4.08
C ALA A 159 1.72 8.78 -5.56
N ASN A 160 2.12 10.02 -5.83
CA ASN A 160 2.37 10.53 -7.17
C ASN A 160 3.79 11.05 -7.27
N ARG A 161 4.41 10.83 -8.43
CA ARG A 161 5.67 11.43 -8.78
C ARG A 161 5.51 12.96 -8.89
N LYS A 162 6.47 13.70 -8.35
CA LYS A 162 6.54 15.16 -8.48
C LYS A 162 7.29 15.62 -9.72
#